data_AF-A0AA42B6H8-F1
#
_entry.id   AF-A0AA42B6H8-F1
#
_cell.length_a   1.000
_cell.length_b   1.000
_cell.length_c   1.000
_cell.angle_alpha   90.00
_cell.angle_beta   90.00
_cell.angle_gamma   90.00
#
_symmetry.space_group_name_H-M   'P 1'
#
loop_
_entity.id
_entity.type
_entity.pdbx_description
1 polymer ?
#
loop_
_entity_poly.entity_id
_entity_poly.type
_entity_poly.pdbx_seq_one_letter_code
_entity_poly.pdbx_strand_id
1 'polypeptide(L)'
;MSLIGDVKKQWVGVVSVMIATAALITSIWQSNITETNRTTRDACFEVLRELGALQQLVDQSHFSEMPPEDLNIKGWNHVLLIQDFSLLLPTPILEHTQDLTQQWQQHWPTLITSRQSNEVLSAHIKQTRMAVTGIIKDLN
;
A
#
# COMPACT_ATOMS: atom_id res chain seq x y z
N MET A 1 -38.92 40.55 36.09
CA MET A 1 -38.33 39.42 35.36
C MET A 1 -37.14 39.99 34.59
N SER A 2 -35.91 39.71 35.02
CA SER A 2 -34.72 40.42 34.51
C SER A 2 -34.27 39.81 33.19
N LEU A 3 -34.56 40.49 32.07
CA LEU A 3 -34.18 40.12 30.71
C LEU A 3 -32.66 39.82 30.55
N ILE A 4 -31.83 40.43 31.41
CA ILE A 4 -30.37 40.25 31.42
C ILE A 4 -29.96 38.86 31.92
N GLY A 5 -30.72 38.28 32.86
CA GLY A 5 -30.45 36.94 33.41
C GLY A 5 -30.78 35.82 32.41
N ASP A 6 -31.86 35.99 31.65
CA ASP A 6 -32.30 35.02 30.65
C ASP A 6 -31.35 34.96 29.44
N VAL A 7 -30.87 36.12 28.97
CA VAL A 7 -29.85 36.20 27.91
C VAL A 7 -28.56 35.51 28.34
N LYS A 8 -28.05 35.78 29.56
CA LYS A 8 -26.82 35.15 30.08
C LYS A 8 -26.94 33.62 30.18
N LYS A 9 -28.14 33.11 30.49
CA LYS A 9 -28.43 31.67 30.55
C LYS A 9 -28.51 31.02 29.17
N GLN A 10 -29.06 31.72 28.18
CA GLN A 10 -29.10 31.27 26.78
C GLN A 10 -27.70 31.23 26.13
N TRP A 11 -26.81 32.16 26.48
CA TRP A 11 -25.42 32.17 26.00
C TRP A 11 -24.65 30.91 26.36
N VAL A 12 -24.87 30.34 27.55
CA VAL A 12 -24.23 29.07 27.95
C VAL A 12 -24.63 27.94 27.02
N GLY A 13 -25.91 27.87 26.63
CA GLY A 13 -26.39 26.89 25.66
C GLY A 13 -25.75 27.05 24.29
N VAL A 14 -25.66 28.29 23.77
CA VAL A 14 -25.04 28.56 22.47
C VAL A 14 -23.56 28.20 22.46
N VAL A 15 -22.81 28.58 23.50
CA VAL A 15 -21.40 28.21 23.65
C VAL A 15 -21.23 26.70 23.77
N SER A 16 -22.11 26.01 24.51
CA SER A 16 -22.06 24.55 24.65
C SER A 16 -22.29 23.84 23.32
N VAL A 17 -23.26 24.30 22.52
CA VAL A 17 -23.50 23.76 21.18
C VAL A 17 -22.30 24.01 20.26
N MET A 18 -21.72 25.23 20.27
CA MET A 18 -20.52 25.53 19.47
C MET A 18 -19.35 24.60 19.82
N ILE A 19 -19.09 24.38 21.11
CA ILE A 19 -18.04 23.47 21.58
C ILE A 19 -18.35 22.03 21.15
N ALA A 20 -19.59 21.57 21.31
CA ALA A 20 -20.00 20.23 20.89
C ALA A 20 -19.84 20.03 19.38
N THR A 21 -20.21 21.02 18.56
CA THR A 21 -20.02 20.96 17.11
C THR A 21 -18.54 20.92 16.74
N ALA A 22 -17.69 21.73 17.38
CA ALA A 22 -16.24 21.70 17.15
C ALA A 22 -15.62 20.34 17.53
N ALA A 23 -16.06 19.75 18.65
CA ALA A 23 -15.63 18.43 19.08
C ALA A 23 -16.05 17.33 18.08
N LEU A 24 -17.25 17.43 17.50
CA LEU A 24 -17.70 16.49 16.46
C LEU A 24 -16.88 16.61 15.18
N ILE A 25 -16.59 17.83 14.72
CA ILE A 25 -15.78 18.05 13.50
C ILE A 25 -14.39 17.43 13.65
N THR A 26 -13.73 17.68 14.78
CA THR A 26 -12.38 17.15 15.04
C THR A 26 -12.36 15.62 15.11
N SER A 27 -13.36 15.02 15.77
CA SER A 27 -13.51 13.56 15.83
C SER A 27 -13.73 12.92 14.45
N ILE A 28 -14.62 13.49 13.62
CA ILE A 28 -14.88 13.00 12.26
C ILE A 28 -13.61 13.08 11.40
N TRP A 29 -12.90 14.20 11.46
CA TRP A 29 -11.66 14.38 10.72
C TRP A 29 -10.58 13.36 11.12
N GLN A 30 -10.37 13.16 12.43
CA GLN A 30 -9.42 12.17 12.94
C GLN A 30 -9.81 10.73 12.56
N SER A 31 -11.11 10.42 12.59
CA SER A 31 -11.62 9.12 12.16
C SER A 31 -11.33 8.85 10.69
N ASN A 32 -11.54 9.84 9.81
CA ASN A 32 -11.27 9.69 8.38
C ASN A 32 -9.78 9.45 8.08
N ILE A 33 -8.89 10.14 8.80
CA ILE A 33 -7.43 9.91 8.69
C ILE A 33 -7.08 8.50 9.13
N THR A 34 -7.60 8.06 10.27
CA THR A 34 -7.32 6.71 10.81
C THR A 34 -7.79 5.63 9.85
N GLU A 35 -8.98 5.80 9.27
CA GLU A 35 -9.52 4.84 8.30
C GLU A 35 -8.70 4.81 7.02
N THR A 36 -8.32 5.98 6.49
CA THR A 36 -7.44 6.08 5.31
C THR A 36 -6.10 5.38 5.57
N ASN A 37 -5.47 5.64 6.72
CA ASN A 37 -4.18 5.03 7.08
C ASN A 37 -4.32 3.52 7.26
N ARG A 38 -5.43 3.04 7.81
CA ARG A 38 -5.72 1.61 7.91
C ARG A 38 -5.86 0.96 6.54
N THR A 39 -6.67 1.53 5.65
CA THR A 39 -6.87 1.00 4.30
C THR A 39 -5.56 0.99 3.50
N THR A 40 -4.77 2.06 3.56
CA THR A 40 -3.46 2.12 2.91
C THR A 40 -2.49 1.09 3.48
N ARG A 41 -2.44 0.92 4.80
CA ARG A 41 -1.59 -0.08 5.45
C ARG A 41 -1.97 -1.51 5.04
N ASP A 42 -3.27 -1.82 5.01
CA ASP A 42 -3.77 -3.13 4.62
C ASP A 42 -3.43 -3.44 3.15
N ALA A 43 -3.61 -2.46 2.24
CA ALA A 43 -3.20 -2.58 0.84
C ALA A 43 -1.67 -2.75 0.69
N CYS A 44 -0.86 -2.00 1.43
CA CYS A 44 0.59 -2.15 1.43
C CYS A 44 1.00 -3.57 1.88
N PHE A 45 0.36 -4.14 2.91
CA PHE A 45 0.68 -5.50 3.35
C PHE A 45 0.30 -6.56 2.32
N GLU A 46 -0.77 -6.36 1.55
CA GLU A 46 -1.12 -7.24 0.44
C GLU A 46 -0.03 -7.20 -0.64
N VAL A 47 0.41 -6.01 -1.05
CA VAL A 47 1.50 -5.85 -2.02
C VAL A 47 2.79 -6.49 -1.52
N LEU A 48 3.14 -6.32 -0.24
CA LEU A 48 4.34 -6.93 0.34
C LEU A 48 4.27 -8.46 0.33
N ARG A 49 3.09 -9.05 0.55
CA ARG A 49 2.87 -10.48 0.49
C ARG A 49 3.09 -11.01 -0.93
N GLU A 50 2.49 -10.36 -1.91
CA GLU A 50 2.64 -10.73 -3.32
C GLU A 50 4.08 -10.56 -3.82
N LEU A 51 4.77 -9.48 -3.42
CA LEU A 51 6.21 -9.29 -3.68
C LEU A 51 7.08 -10.38 -3.05
N GLY A 52 6.67 -10.89 -1.88
CA GLY A 52 7.33 -12.02 -1.22
C GLY A 52 7.14 -13.32 -1.99
N ALA A 53 5.91 -13.60 -2.43
CA ALA A 53 5.59 -14.76 -3.25
C ALA A 53 6.31 -14.73 -4.61
N LEU A 54 6.37 -13.56 -5.25
CA LEU A 54 7.10 -13.37 -6.49
C LEU A 54 8.61 -13.58 -6.29
N GLN A 55 9.21 -13.06 -5.21
CA GLN A 55 10.62 -13.32 -4.91
C GLN A 55 10.89 -14.81 -4.76
N GLN A 56 10.05 -15.50 -3.98
CA GLN A 56 10.18 -16.94 -3.79
C GLN A 56 10.09 -17.69 -5.13
N LEU A 57 9.15 -17.32 -6.00
CA LEU A 57 9.03 -17.89 -7.34
C LEU A 57 10.30 -17.64 -8.16
N VAL A 58 10.82 -16.40 -8.17
CA VAL A 58 12.03 -16.00 -8.89
C VAL A 58 13.24 -16.81 -8.46
N ASP A 59 13.41 -17.02 -7.15
CA ASP A 59 14.52 -17.79 -6.60
C ASP A 59 14.36 -19.30 -6.85
N GLN A 60 13.14 -19.83 -6.67
CA GLN A 60 12.87 -21.24 -6.96
C GLN A 60 13.08 -21.57 -8.43
N SER A 61 12.71 -20.68 -9.35
CA SER A 61 12.88 -20.94 -10.79
C SER A 61 14.33 -21.07 -11.23
N HIS A 62 15.26 -20.38 -10.57
CA HIS A 62 16.67 -20.42 -10.94
C HIS A 62 17.49 -21.41 -10.10
N PHE A 63 17.23 -21.49 -8.79
CA PHE A 63 18.05 -22.25 -7.85
C PHE A 63 17.47 -23.63 -7.48
N SER A 64 16.22 -23.94 -7.84
CA SER A 64 15.63 -25.27 -7.58
C SER A 64 16.09 -26.31 -8.60
N GLU A 65 16.29 -27.54 -8.15
CA GLU A 65 16.51 -28.71 -9.03
C GLU A 65 15.30 -29.00 -9.93
N MET A 66 14.09 -28.62 -9.47
CA MET A 66 12.85 -28.73 -10.23
C MET A 66 12.17 -27.35 -10.29
N PRO A 67 12.44 -26.57 -11.36
CA PRO A 67 11.77 -25.30 -11.59
C PRO A 67 10.26 -25.51 -11.81
N PRO A 68 9.41 -24.51 -11.47
CA PRO A 68 7.98 -24.59 -11.73
C PRO A 68 7.68 -24.67 -13.23
N GLU A 69 6.88 -25.66 -13.64
CA GLU A 69 6.46 -25.82 -15.05
C GLU A 69 5.62 -24.64 -15.57
N ASP A 70 4.91 -23.96 -14.66
CA ASP A 70 3.97 -22.87 -14.93
C ASP A 70 4.53 -21.49 -14.54
N LEU A 71 5.86 -21.33 -14.54
CA LEU A 71 6.57 -20.10 -14.17
C LEU A 71 5.95 -18.84 -14.79
N ASN A 72 5.69 -18.87 -16.10
CA ASN A 72 5.13 -17.74 -16.83
C ASN A 72 3.78 -17.30 -16.22
N ILE A 73 2.85 -18.24 -16.06
CA ILE A 73 1.49 -17.97 -15.57
C ILE A 73 1.53 -17.52 -14.10
N LYS A 74 2.27 -18.24 -13.25
CA LYS A 74 2.41 -17.89 -11.83
C LYS A 74 3.02 -16.52 -11.63
N GLY A 75 4.07 -16.20 -12.38
CA GLY A 75 4.75 -14.92 -12.21
C GLY A 75 3.94 -13.75 -12.74
N TRP A 76 3.28 -13.88 -13.90
CA TRP A 76 2.34 -12.84 -14.36
C TRP A 76 1.18 -12.62 -13.41
N ASN A 77 0.66 -13.68 -12.78
CA ASN A 77 -0.38 -13.53 -11.77
C ASN A 77 0.07 -12.60 -10.65
N HIS A 78 1.23 -12.87 -10.03
CA HIS A 78 1.77 -12.02 -8.97
C HIS A 78 2.07 -10.59 -9.45
N VAL A 79 2.72 -10.43 -10.60
CA VAL A 79 3.11 -9.12 -11.14
C VAL A 79 1.89 -8.24 -11.42
N LEU A 80 0.84 -8.81 -12.02
CA LEU A 80 -0.39 -8.06 -12.29
C LEU A 80 -1.15 -7.72 -11.00
N LEU A 81 -1.24 -8.65 -10.05
CA LEU A 81 -1.83 -8.37 -8.73
C LEU A 81 -1.11 -7.23 -8.00
N ILE A 82 0.23 -7.23 -8.01
CA ILE A 82 1.05 -6.15 -7.44
C ILE A 82 0.74 -4.83 -8.13
N GLN A 83 0.62 -4.82 -9.46
CA GLN A 83 0.29 -3.62 -10.23
C GLN A 83 -1.13 -3.12 -9.92
N ASP A 84 -2.12 -4.00 -9.87
CA ASP A 84 -3.51 -3.65 -9.58
C ASP A 84 -3.65 -3.03 -8.18
N PHE A 85 -3.01 -3.62 -7.16
CA PHE A 85 -3.02 -3.05 -5.82
C PHE A 85 -2.26 -1.71 -5.72
N SER A 86 -1.23 -1.52 -6.54
CA SER A 86 -0.49 -0.25 -6.54
C SER A 86 -1.31 0.95 -7.00
N LEU A 87 -2.42 0.74 -7.73
CA LEU A 87 -3.35 1.81 -8.12
C LEU A 87 -4.07 2.43 -6.92
N LEU A 88 -4.15 1.71 -5.80
CA LEU A 88 -4.77 2.16 -4.56
C LEU A 88 -3.78 2.83 -3.60
N LEU A 89 -2.49 2.83 -3.96
CA LEU A 89 -1.40 3.30 -3.10
C LEU A 89 -0.88 4.67 -3.56
N PRO A 90 -0.36 5.50 -2.63
CA PRO A 90 0.28 6.76 -2.99
C PRO A 90 1.50 6.57 -3.92
N THR A 91 1.91 7.64 -4.58
CA THR A 91 3.20 7.67 -5.29
C THR A 91 4.35 7.46 -4.30
N PRO A 92 5.47 6.82 -4.73
CA PRO A 92 5.81 6.40 -6.09
C PRO A 92 5.50 4.91 -6.39
N ILE A 93 4.57 4.26 -5.68
CA ILE A 93 4.43 2.78 -5.76
C ILE A 93 4.08 2.31 -7.17
N LEU A 94 3.14 2.98 -7.85
CA LEU A 94 2.73 2.63 -9.22
C LEU A 94 3.89 2.67 -10.22
N GLU A 95 4.82 3.61 -10.09
CA GLU A 95 5.98 3.70 -10.99
C GLU A 95 6.93 2.50 -10.80
N HIS A 96 7.18 2.11 -9.54
CA HIS A 96 7.99 0.94 -9.22
C HIS A 96 7.34 -0.37 -9.66
N THR A 97 6.01 -0.50 -9.58
CA THR A 97 5.31 -1.70 -10.05
C THR A 97 5.28 -1.78 -11.56
N GLN A 98 5.11 -0.65 -12.27
CA GLN A 98 5.22 -0.61 -13.73
C GLN A 98 6.61 -1.01 -14.23
N ASP A 99 7.67 -0.49 -13.59
CA ASP A 99 9.04 -0.91 -13.89
C ASP A 99 9.21 -2.42 -13.62
N LEU A 100 8.80 -2.92 -12.46
CA LEU A 100 8.83 -4.36 -12.16
C LEU A 100 8.08 -5.19 -13.21
N THR A 101 6.93 -4.73 -13.71
CA THR A 101 6.18 -5.40 -14.79
C THR A 101 6.99 -5.47 -16.09
N GLN A 102 7.67 -4.39 -16.46
CA GLN A 102 8.53 -4.36 -17.65
C GLN A 102 9.73 -5.32 -17.50
N GLN A 103 10.38 -5.30 -16.33
CA GLN A 103 11.52 -6.18 -16.06
C GLN A 103 11.09 -7.64 -16.04
N TRP A 104 9.92 -7.95 -15.47
CA TRP A 104 9.34 -9.28 -15.54
C TRP A 104 9.19 -9.72 -17.00
N GLN A 105 8.51 -8.93 -17.83
CA GLN A 105 8.29 -9.21 -19.25
C GLN A 105 9.60 -9.55 -20.00
N GLN A 106 10.66 -8.81 -19.69
CA GLN A 106 11.96 -8.98 -20.34
C GLN A 106 12.73 -10.21 -19.83
N HIS A 107 12.68 -10.50 -18.53
CA HIS A 107 13.60 -11.44 -17.89
C HIS A 107 13.00 -12.81 -17.55
N TRP A 108 11.68 -12.94 -17.41
CA TRP A 108 11.04 -14.23 -17.11
C TRP A 108 11.40 -15.36 -18.11
N PRO A 109 11.53 -15.13 -19.44
CA PRO A 109 11.80 -16.21 -20.39
C PRO A 109 13.16 -16.88 -20.19
N THR A 110 14.12 -16.16 -19.60
CA THR A 110 15.49 -16.63 -19.38
C THR A 110 15.78 -16.89 -17.91
N LEU A 111 14.79 -16.75 -17.03
CA LEU A 111 14.96 -16.82 -15.58
C LEU A 111 15.52 -18.17 -15.10
N ILE A 112 15.11 -19.26 -15.75
CA ILE A 112 15.58 -20.62 -15.40
C ILE A 112 17.09 -20.75 -15.70
N THR A 113 17.55 -20.20 -16.82
CA THR A 113 18.91 -20.44 -17.34
C THR A 113 19.89 -19.32 -17.03
N SER A 114 19.41 -18.12 -16.66
CA SER A 114 20.21 -16.92 -16.48
C SER A 114 20.14 -16.42 -15.04
N ARG A 115 21.26 -16.52 -14.33
CA ARG A 115 21.44 -15.90 -13.01
C ARG A 115 21.20 -14.39 -13.05
N GLN A 116 21.62 -13.75 -14.13
CA GLN A 116 21.43 -12.31 -14.31
C GLN A 116 19.94 -11.94 -14.32
N SER A 117 19.07 -12.76 -14.91
CA SER A 117 17.63 -12.53 -14.91
C SER A 117 17.04 -12.65 -13.50
N ASN A 118 17.51 -13.60 -12.69
CA ASN A 118 17.13 -13.69 -11.27
C ASN A 118 17.60 -12.45 -10.48
N GLU A 119 18.85 -12.02 -10.66
CA GLU A 119 19.43 -10.88 -9.93
C GLU A 119 18.74 -9.56 -10.28
N VAL A 120 18.44 -9.34 -11.56
CA VAL A 120 17.68 -8.16 -12.02
C VAL A 120 16.29 -8.16 -11.39
N LEU A 121 15.52 -9.24 -11.53
CA LEU A 121 14.17 -9.30 -10.95
C LEU A 121 14.19 -9.12 -9.44
N SER A 122 15.13 -9.76 -8.74
CA SER A 122 15.29 -9.62 -7.29
C SER A 122 15.59 -8.18 -6.88
N ALA A 123 16.39 -7.45 -7.67
CA ALA A 123 16.69 -6.04 -7.42
C ALA A 123 15.42 -5.16 -7.55
N HIS A 124 14.63 -5.34 -8.61
CA HIS A 124 13.39 -4.58 -8.81
C HIS A 124 12.32 -4.94 -7.78
N ILE A 125 12.17 -6.23 -7.41
CA ILE A 125 11.29 -6.65 -6.32
C ILE A 125 11.70 -5.98 -5.00
N LYS A 126 13.00 -5.94 -4.69
CA LYS A 126 13.51 -5.27 -3.50
C LYS A 126 13.25 -3.77 -3.52
N GLN A 127 13.43 -3.11 -4.66
CA GLN A 127 13.16 -1.68 -4.81
C GLN A 127 11.68 -1.36 -4.56
N THR A 128 10.77 -2.12 -5.16
CA THR A 128 9.32 -1.96 -4.92
C THR A 128 8.98 -2.21 -3.46
N ARG A 129 9.57 -3.24 -2.83
CA ARG A 129 9.39 -3.53 -1.39
C ARG A 129 9.84 -2.38 -0.50
N MET A 130 10.98 -1.74 -0.82
CA MET A 130 11.48 -0.58 -0.09
C MET A 130 10.54 0.61 -0.23
N ALA A 131 10.01 0.87 -1.42
CA ALA A 131 9.05 1.94 -1.65
C ALA A 131 7.76 1.73 -0.84
N VAL A 132 7.18 0.51 -0.88
CA VAL A 132 5.97 0.16 -0.12
C VAL A 132 6.20 0.27 1.39
N THR A 133 7.36 -0.20 1.87
CA THR A 133 7.72 -0.07 3.28
C THR A 133 7.92 1.39 3.70
N GLY A 134 8.38 2.24 2.79
CA GLY A 134 8.45 3.70 2.98
C GLY A 134 7.09 4.28 3.31
N ILE A 135 6.07 3.98 2.50
CA ILE A 135 4.69 4.44 2.75
C ILE A 135 4.20 4.03 4.13
N ILE A 136 4.40 2.77 4.53
CA ILE A 136 3.94 2.30 5.87
C ILE A 136 4.59 3.10 7.00
N LYS A 137 5.87 3.49 6.87
CA LYS A 137 6.57 4.29 7.88
C LYS A 137 6.05 5.73 7.98
N ASP A 138 5.48 6.25 6.90
CA ASP A 138 4.98 7.61 6.82
C ASP A 138 3.51 7.74 7.28
N LEU A 139 2.81 6.60 7.47
CA LEU A 139 1.47 6.59 8.05
C LEU A 139 1.53 6.94 9.55
N ASN A 140 0.78 7.98 9.97
CA ASN A 140 0.70 8.45 11.35
C ASN A 140 -0.54 7.95 12.10
#